data_AF-A0AAW2RQL9-F1
#
_entry.id   AF-A0AAW2RQL9-F1
#
_cell.length_a   1.000
_cell.length_b   1.000
_cell.length_c   1.000
_cell.angle_alpha   90.00
_cell.angle_beta   90.00
_cell.angle_gamma   90.00
#
_symmetry.space_group_name_H-M   'P 1'
#
loop_
_entity.id
_entity.type
_entity.pdbx_description
1 polymer ?
#
loop_
_entity_poly.entity_id
_entity_poly.type
_entity_poly.pdbx_seq_one_letter_code
_entity_poly.pdbx_strand_id
1 'polypeptide(L)'
;MFRVFSTTLISAHRRFHFNSCPCRALHVTRALMSTTAAAVVKRVGTHNGSFHCDEALGCFMIRLTEKFSGAHIVRTRDPQVLETLDAVLDVGGVYDASRDRYDHHQKGFEEVFGHGFNTKLSSAGLVYKHFGKEIIAKELQVDEEHPNVHRLFLAIYKNFIEHLYTLVPYVTSSPVV
;
A
#
# COMPACT_ATOMS: atom_id res chain seq x y z
N MET A 1 27.22 -27.60 25.91
CA MET A 1 26.74 -29.00 25.94
C MET A 1 26.48 -29.44 24.51
N PHE A 2 27.51 -29.95 23.83
CA PHE A 2 27.39 -30.59 22.52
C PHE A 2 27.28 -32.10 22.77
N ARG A 3 26.24 -32.74 22.24
CA ARG A 3 26.17 -34.20 22.12
C ARG A 3 25.85 -34.56 20.68
N VAL A 4 26.86 -35.16 20.05
CA VAL A 4 26.81 -35.95 18.82
C VAL A 4 26.42 -37.38 19.21
N PHE A 5 25.51 -38.01 18.47
CA PHE A 5 25.33 -39.46 18.21
C PHE A 5 24.16 -39.55 17.19
N SER A 6 24.04 -40.46 16.24
CA SER A 6 24.86 -41.53 15.67
C SER A 6 24.08 -42.00 14.43
N THR A 7 24.80 -42.44 13.40
CA THR A 7 24.29 -42.99 12.13
C THR A 7 23.52 -44.31 12.30
N THR A 8 22.46 -44.51 11.51
CA THR A 8 22.09 -45.85 11.01
C THR A 8 21.45 -45.74 9.62
N LEU A 9 22.04 -46.46 8.68
CA LEU A 9 21.62 -46.70 7.29
C LEU A 9 20.45 -47.68 7.24
N ILE A 10 19.44 -47.43 6.40
CA ILE A 10 18.72 -48.50 5.67
C ILE A 10 18.43 -48.02 4.24
N SER A 11 19.05 -48.72 3.29
CA SER A 11 18.80 -48.69 1.85
C SER A 11 17.51 -49.46 1.54
N ALA A 12 16.65 -48.89 0.69
CA ALA A 12 15.54 -49.62 0.09
C ALA A 12 15.53 -49.40 -1.43
N HIS A 13 16.11 -50.36 -2.14
CA HIS A 13 15.98 -50.55 -3.58
C HIS A 13 14.52 -50.71 -3.98
N ARG A 14 13.99 -49.79 -4.77
CA ARG A 14 12.70 -49.99 -5.47
C ARG A 14 12.99 -50.30 -6.93
N ARG A 15 12.61 -51.52 -7.34
CA ARG A 15 12.76 -52.05 -8.70
C ARG A 15 11.87 -51.26 -9.66
N PHE A 16 12.44 -50.77 -10.76
CA PHE A 16 11.70 -50.21 -11.89
C PHE A 16 11.21 -51.36 -12.78
N HIS A 17 9.89 -51.44 -12.95
CA HIS A 17 9.27 -52.25 -14.00
C HIS A 17 9.12 -51.39 -15.26
N PHE A 18 9.75 -51.81 -16.35
CA PHE A 18 9.49 -51.30 -17.69
C PHE A 18 8.21 -51.95 -18.23
N ASN A 19 7.22 -51.13 -18.61
CA ASN A 19 6.14 -51.53 -19.50
C ASN A 19 5.99 -50.47 -20.60
N SER A 20 5.89 -50.98 -21.82
CA SER A 20 5.93 -50.30 -23.12
C SER A 20 4.66 -49.53 -23.49
N CYS A 21 4.90 -48.44 -24.25
CA CYS A 21 4.03 -47.61 -25.11
C CYS A 21 2.57 -48.03 -25.39
N PRO A 22 1.65 -47.05 -25.54
CA PRO A 22 1.40 -46.56 -26.90
C PRO A 22 1.28 -45.03 -27.05
N CYS A 23 1.48 -44.61 -28.29
CA CYS A 23 1.57 -43.28 -28.86
C CYS A 23 0.49 -42.29 -28.35
N ARG A 24 0.92 -41.17 -27.75
CA ARG A 24 0.07 -39.99 -27.54
C ARG A 24 0.41 -38.93 -28.57
N ALA A 25 -0.59 -38.55 -29.37
CA ALA A 25 -0.53 -37.44 -30.30
C ALA A 25 -0.11 -36.15 -29.57
N LEU A 26 0.92 -35.49 -30.09
CA LEU A 26 1.37 -34.18 -29.64
C LEU A 26 0.27 -33.17 -30.00
N HIS A 27 -0.59 -32.81 -29.05
CA HIS A 27 -1.39 -31.60 -29.17
C HIS A 27 -0.44 -30.42 -29.04
N VAL A 28 -0.13 -29.78 -30.16
CA VAL A 28 0.48 -28.44 -30.19
C VAL A 28 -0.58 -27.48 -29.65
N THR A 29 -0.58 -27.24 -28.34
CA THR A 29 -1.32 -26.12 -27.77
C THR A 29 -0.65 -24.85 -28.25
N ARG A 30 -1.30 -24.20 -29.22
CA ARG A 30 -1.00 -22.83 -29.64
C ARG A 30 -1.12 -21.95 -28.40
N ALA A 31 0.01 -21.59 -27.80
CA ALA A 31 0.06 -20.59 -26.76
C ALA A 31 -0.54 -19.30 -27.33
N LEU A 32 -1.71 -18.93 -26.83
CA LEU A 32 -2.29 -17.62 -27.06
C LEU A 32 -1.29 -16.62 -26.46
N MET A 33 -0.60 -15.88 -27.31
CA MET A 33 0.18 -14.74 -26.88
C MET A 33 -0.80 -13.72 -26.32
N SER A 34 -0.88 -13.66 -24.99
CA SER A 34 -1.59 -12.60 -24.28
C SER A 34 -0.83 -11.30 -24.55
N THR A 35 -1.33 -10.50 -25.48
CA THR A 35 -0.89 -9.11 -25.62
C THR A 35 -1.31 -8.36 -24.37
N THR A 36 -0.39 -8.24 -23.40
CA THR A 36 -0.54 -7.29 -22.30
C THR A 36 -0.57 -5.89 -22.90
N ALA A 37 -1.76 -5.30 -23.00
CA ALA A 37 -1.88 -3.85 -23.08
C ALA A 37 -1.02 -3.27 -21.96
N ALA A 38 -0.11 -2.35 -22.28
CA ALA A 38 0.69 -1.68 -21.26
C ALA A 38 -0.29 -1.07 -20.25
N ALA A 39 -0.28 -1.58 -19.01
CA ALA A 39 -1.14 -1.07 -17.96
C ALA A 39 -0.84 0.42 -17.82
N VAL A 40 -1.86 1.27 -17.95
CA VAL A 40 -1.70 2.71 -17.76
C VAL A 40 -1.23 2.93 -16.33
N VAL A 41 0.00 3.43 -16.19
CA VAL A 41 0.60 3.70 -14.88
C VAL A 41 -0.21 4.80 -14.21
N LYS A 42 -0.76 4.49 -13.04
CA LYS A 42 -1.52 5.43 -12.21
C LYS A 42 -0.65 6.62 -11.81
N ARG A 43 -1.27 7.78 -11.63
CA ARG A 43 -0.60 9.03 -11.28
C ARG A 43 -1.17 9.58 -9.99
N VAL A 44 -0.28 9.85 -9.02
CA VAL A 44 -0.65 10.34 -7.69
C VAL A 44 -0.05 11.72 -7.49
N GLY A 45 -0.88 12.70 -7.12
CA GLY A 45 -0.49 14.08 -6.88
C GLY A 45 -0.07 14.35 -5.44
N THR A 46 0.94 15.19 -5.26
CA THR A 46 1.28 15.84 -3.97
C THR A 46 1.79 17.26 -4.23
N HIS A 47 1.92 18.09 -3.20
CA HIS A 47 2.39 19.45 -3.38
C HIS A 47 3.85 19.52 -3.88
N ASN A 48 4.21 20.61 -4.54
CA ASN A 48 5.58 20.87 -5.03
C ASN A 48 6.47 21.71 -4.09
N GLY A 49 6.13 21.81 -2.80
CA GLY A 49 6.94 22.53 -1.80
C GLY A 49 8.10 21.71 -1.23
N SER A 50 8.61 22.12 -0.07
CA SER A 50 9.50 21.30 0.77
C SER A 50 8.82 19.96 1.09
N PHE A 51 9.60 18.89 1.20
CA PHE A 51 9.06 17.59 1.58
C PHE A 51 8.63 17.61 3.05
N HIS A 52 7.40 17.21 3.31
CA HIS A 52 6.92 16.92 4.66
C HIS A 52 6.99 15.41 4.91
N CYS A 53 7.12 15.00 6.16
CA CYS A 53 7.31 13.58 6.49
C CYS A 53 6.04 12.77 6.20
N ASP A 54 4.88 13.36 6.47
CA ASP A 54 3.57 12.73 6.26
C ASP A 54 3.22 12.61 4.78
N GLU A 55 3.43 13.63 3.95
CA GLU A 55 3.18 13.48 2.50
C GLU A 55 4.08 12.41 1.90
N ALA A 56 5.35 12.36 2.31
CA ALA A 56 6.31 11.43 1.75
C ALA A 56 5.95 9.99 2.13
N LEU A 57 5.55 9.76 3.39
CA LEU A 57 5.07 8.46 3.83
C LEU A 57 3.75 8.09 3.15
N GLY A 58 2.80 9.03 3.02
CA GLY A 58 1.54 8.80 2.31
C GLY A 58 1.77 8.36 0.86
N CYS A 59 2.66 9.05 0.14
CA CYS A 59 3.06 8.69 -1.23
C CYS A 59 3.74 7.32 -1.30
N PHE A 60 4.52 6.94 -0.29
CA PHE A 60 5.10 5.60 -0.21
C PHE A 60 4.03 4.53 0.02
N MET A 61 3.17 4.70 1.03
CA MET A 61 2.15 3.73 1.41
C MET A 61 1.14 3.48 0.29
N ILE A 62 0.63 4.53 -0.36
CA ILE A 62 -0.37 4.36 -1.42
C ILE A 62 0.17 3.52 -2.58
N ARG A 63 1.49 3.60 -2.88
CA ARG A 63 2.13 2.79 -3.93
C ARG A 63 2.28 1.30 -3.57
N LEU A 64 2.07 0.93 -2.31
CA LEU A 64 2.08 -0.48 -1.87
C LEU A 64 0.73 -1.16 -2.14
N THR A 65 -0.33 -0.38 -2.35
CA THR A 65 -1.67 -0.90 -2.67
C THR A 65 -1.71 -1.57 -4.05
N GLU A 66 -2.72 -2.39 -4.28
CA GLU A 66 -3.03 -2.95 -5.60
C GLU A 66 -3.42 -1.86 -6.58
N LYS A 67 -4.33 -0.95 -6.16
CA LYS A 67 -4.90 0.09 -7.01
C LYS A 67 -3.85 1.07 -7.55
N PHE A 68 -2.85 1.42 -6.74
CA PHE A 68 -1.82 2.40 -7.10
C PHE A 68 -0.42 1.79 -7.15
N SER A 69 -0.33 0.47 -7.36
CA SER A 69 0.95 -0.23 -7.42
C SER A 69 1.87 0.41 -8.46
N GLY A 70 3.05 0.85 -8.02
CA GLY A 70 4.03 1.46 -8.91
C GLY A 70 3.62 2.83 -9.49
N ALA A 71 2.58 3.48 -8.95
CA ALA A 71 2.10 4.76 -9.45
C ALA A 71 3.21 5.82 -9.53
N HIS A 72 3.11 6.69 -10.53
CA HIS A 72 4.01 7.81 -10.75
C HIS A 72 3.59 9.00 -9.87
N ILE A 73 4.53 9.50 -9.05
CA ILE A 73 4.28 10.67 -8.20
C ILE A 73 4.45 11.97 -9.00
N VAL A 74 3.42 12.80 -9.00
CA VAL A 74 3.38 14.11 -9.64
C VAL A 74 3.39 15.18 -8.55
N ARG A 75 4.45 15.99 -8.50
CA ARG A 75 4.55 17.12 -7.55
C ARG A 75 4.03 18.40 -8.21
N THR A 76 2.87 18.89 -7.79
CA THR A 76 2.24 20.11 -8.34
C THR A 76 1.25 20.73 -7.35
N ARG A 77 0.92 22.01 -7.54
CA ARG A 77 -0.21 22.70 -6.89
C ARG A 77 -1.24 23.20 -7.90
N ASP A 78 -1.03 22.95 -9.19
CA ASP A 78 -1.94 23.39 -10.25
C ASP A 78 -3.26 22.60 -10.15
N PRO A 79 -4.39 23.27 -9.84
CA PRO A 79 -5.69 22.60 -9.70
C PRO A 79 -6.13 21.86 -10.97
N GLN A 80 -5.77 22.38 -12.15
CA GLN A 80 -6.12 21.74 -13.42
C GLN A 80 -5.37 20.43 -13.60
N VAL A 81 -4.10 20.38 -13.18
CA VAL A 81 -3.34 19.12 -13.19
C VAL A 81 -3.90 18.16 -12.15
N LEU A 82 -4.17 18.61 -10.93
CA LEU A 82 -4.66 17.78 -9.83
C LEU A 82 -6.00 17.08 -10.17
N GLU A 83 -6.90 17.75 -10.90
CA GLU A 83 -8.17 17.16 -11.32
C GLU A 83 -7.98 15.96 -12.26
N THR A 84 -6.87 15.92 -13.02
CA THR A 84 -6.56 14.81 -13.95
C THR A 84 -5.89 13.60 -13.28
N LEU A 85 -5.52 13.70 -12.00
CA LEU A 85 -4.76 12.65 -11.30
C LEU A 85 -5.67 11.61 -10.66
N ASP A 86 -5.19 10.37 -10.62
CA ASP A 86 -5.95 9.24 -10.08
C ASP A 86 -6.13 9.35 -8.56
N ALA A 87 -5.14 9.89 -7.85
CA ALA A 87 -5.24 10.25 -6.43
C ALA A 87 -4.47 11.54 -6.13
N VAL A 88 -4.81 12.21 -5.04
CA VAL A 88 -4.12 13.44 -4.60
C VAL A 88 -3.98 13.42 -3.08
N LEU A 89 -2.78 13.68 -2.58
CA LEU A 89 -2.42 13.69 -1.16
C LEU A 89 -1.84 15.06 -0.81
N ASP A 90 -2.13 15.55 0.40
CA ASP A 90 -1.51 16.76 0.98
C ASP A 90 -1.63 18.06 0.16
N VAL A 91 -2.51 18.08 -0.84
CA VAL A 91 -2.77 19.23 -1.69
C VAL A 91 -4.19 19.18 -2.27
N GLY A 92 -4.74 20.35 -2.59
CA GLY A 92 -6.07 20.50 -3.20
C GLY A 92 -7.18 20.85 -2.20
N GLY A 93 -6.91 20.80 -0.90
CA GLY A 93 -7.82 21.23 0.17
C GLY A 93 -9.07 20.37 0.31
N VAL A 94 -9.01 19.09 -0.09
CA VAL A 94 -10.16 18.18 -0.11
C VAL A 94 -9.77 16.81 0.47
N TYR A 95 -10.55 16.36 1.45
CA TYR A 95 -10.64 14.95 1.82
C TYR A 95 -11.92 14.33 1.25
N ASP A 96 -11.74 13.38 0.34
CA ASP A 96 -12.80 12.57 -0.26
C ASP A 96 -12.23 11.19 -0.62
N ALA A 97 -12.46 10.21 0.24
CA ALA A 97 -11.97 8.85 0.04
C ALA A 97 -12.55 8.17 -1.19
N SER A 98 -13.75 8.56 -1.65
CA SER A 98 -14.38 7.98 -2.85
C SER A 98 -13.69 8.43 -4.14
N ARG A 99 -13.00 9.57 -4.09
CA ARG A 99 -12.21 10.15 -5.18
C ARG A 99 -10.69 10.07 -4.93
N ASP A 100 -10.25 9.31 -3.94
CA ASP A 100 -8.84 9.20 -3.53
C ASP A 100 -8.17 10.57 -3.29
N ARG A 101 -8.88 11.46 -2.61
CA ARG A 101 -8.37 12.78 -2.19
C ARG A 101 -8.10 12.74 -0.69
N TYR A 102 -6.85 12.95 -0.30
CA TYR A 102 -6.35 12.78 1.06
C TYR A 102 -5.58 14.02 1.52
N ASP A 103 -6.23 15.17 1.51
CA ASP A 103 -5.69 16.42 2.06
C ASP A 103 -6.36 16.76 3.40
N HIS A 104 -5.56 17.16 4.38
CA HIS A 104 -6.00 17.53 5.73
C HIS A 104 -6.01 19.06 5.98
N HIS A 105 -5.56 19.88 5.02
CA HIS A 105 -5.44 21.34 5.17
C HIS A 105 -6.78 22.11 5.12
N GLN A 106 -7.90 21.41 4.92
CA GLN A 106 -9.22 22.05 4.85
C GLN A 106 -9.64 22.66 6.19
N LYS A 107 -10.27 23.84 6.14
CA LYS A 107 -10.79 24.51 7.35
C LYS A 107 -11.85 23.62 8.01
N GLY A 108 -11.74 23.44 9.32
CA GLY A 108 -12.67 22.59 10.07
C GLY A 108 -12.46 21.09 9.83
N PHE A 109 -11.26 20.67 9.39
CA PHE A 109 -10.91 19.26 9.36
C PHE A 109 -10.92 18.67 10.78
N GLU A 110 -11.80 17.70 11.01
CA GLU A 110 -12.00 17.00 12.30
C GLU A 110 -11.89 15.48 12.13
N GLU A 111 -11.43 14.99 10.98
CA GLU A 111 -11.35 13.55 10.73
C GLU A 111 -10.27 12.92 11.62
N VAL A 112 -10.67 11.90 12.35
CA VAL A 112 -9.82 11.08 13.22
C VAL A 112 -9.80 9.64 12.73
N PHE A 113 -8.84 8.84 13.20
CA PHE A 113 -8.75 7.43 12.82
C PHE A 113 -9.97 6.60 13.25
N GLY A 114 -10.65 7.02 14.31
CA GLY A 114 -11.66 6.20 14.99
C GLY A 114 -10.99 5.35 16.08
N HIS A 115 -11.61 4.23 16.47
CA HIS A 115 -11.01 3.24 17.40
C HIS A 115 -10.53 3.82 18.76
N GLY A 116 -11.10 4.92 19.21
CA GLY A 116 -10.72 5.60 20.47
C GLY A 116 -9.57 6.62 20.33
N PHE A 117 -9.05 6.84 19.12
CA PHE A 117 -8.07 7.88 18.84
C PHE A 117 -8.76 9.22 18.54
N ASN A 118 -8.21 10.31 19.08
CA ASN A 118 -8.76 11.66 18.95
C ASN A 118 -7.85 12.60 18.15
N THR A 119 -6.67 12.13 17.74
CA THR A 119 -5.72 12.91 16.95
C THR A 119 -6.25 13.06 15.53
N LYS A 120 -6.29 14.32 15.05
CA LYS A 120 -6.65 14.64 13.66
C LYS A 120 -5.64 14.03 12.71
N LEU A 121 -6.13 13.47 11.61
CA LEU A 121 -5.28 12.77 10.65
C LEU A 121 -4.44 13.74 9.81
N SER A 122 -3.17 13.40 9.61
CA SER A 122 -2.33 13.92 8.53
C SER A 122 -2.65 13.23 7.20
N SER A 123 -2.01 13.65 6.11
CA SER A 123 -2.14 12.99 4.80
C SER A 123 -1.70 11.51 4.86
N ALA A 124 -0.62 11.18 5.58
CA ALA A 124 -0.25 9.80 5.86
C ALA A 124 -1.33 9.06 6.66
N GLY A 125 -1.88 9.70 7.69
CA GLY A 125 -2.96 9.14 8.50
C GLY A 125 -4.21 8.80 7.68
N LEU A 126 -4.58 9.68 6.74
CA LEU A 126 -5.69 9.47 5.82
C LEU A 126 -5.45 8.27 4.90
N VAL A 127 -4.29 8.20 4.25
CA VAL A 127 -3.93 7.05 3.40
C VAL A 127 -3.93 5.76 4.22
N TYR A 128 -3.33 5.78 5.41
CA TYR A 128 -3.27 4.62 6.29
C TYR A 128 -4.66 4.17 6.76
N LYS A 129 -5.57 5.11 7.05
CA LYS A 129 -6.96 4.79 7.44
C LYS A 129 -7.68 3.95 6.38
N HIS A 130 -7.46 4.24 5.10
CA HIS A 130 -8.15 3.56 4.00
C HIS A 130 -7.42 2.33 3.48
N PHE A 131 -6.09 2.32 3.50
CA PHE A 131 -5.29 1.26 2.87
C PHE A 131 -4.40 0.47 3.83
N GLY A 132 -4.33 0.85 5.11
CA GLY A 132 -3.41 0.23 6.06
C GLY A 132 -3.66 -1.25 6.27
N LYS A 133 -4.92 -1.70 6.24
CA LYS A 133 -5.27 -3.13 6.34
C LYS A 133 -4.80 -3.91 5.12
N GLU A 134 -5.11 -3.43 3.92
CA GLU A 134 -4.65 -4.01 2.64
C GLU A 134 -3.13 -4.18 2.64
N ILE A 135 -2.38 -3.12 3.00
CA ILE A 135 -0.91 -3.14 3.04
C ILE A 135 -0.39 -4.19 4.02
N ILE A 136 -0.95 -4.24 5.24
CA ILE A 136 -0.53 -5.20 6.27
C ILE A 136 -0.87 -6.63 5.87
N ALA A 137 -2.07 -6.86 5.33
CA ALA A 137 -2.53 -8.17 4.89
C ALA A 137 -1.64 -8.73 3.78
N LYS A 138 -1.30 -7.89 2.81
CA LYS A 138 -0.39 -8.22 1.71
C LYS A 138 1.01 -8.59 2.20
N GLU A 139 1.55 -7.83 3.16
CA GLU A 139 2.88 -8.12 3.73
C GLU A 139 2.88 -9.44 4.53
N LEU A 140 1.79 -9.72 5.25
CA LEU A 140 1.64 -10.96 6.02
C LEU A 140 1.21 -12.17 5.18
N GLN A 141 0.80 -11.96 3.93
CA GLN A 141 0.22 -12.98 3.04
C GLN A 141 -1.00 -13.68 3.66
N VAL A 142 -1.91 -12.89 4.24
CA VAL A 142 -3.19 -13.35 4.83
C VAL A 142 -4.33 -12.46 4.37
N ASP A 143 -5.57 -12.87 4.63
CA ASP A 143 -6.76 -12.04 4.36
C ASP A 143 -6.82 -10.79 5.25
N GLU A 144 -7.43 -9.71 4.77
CA GLU A 144 -7.57 -8.45 5.51
C GLU A 144 -8.37 -8.60 6.82
N GLU A 145 -9.27 -9.57 6.89
CA GLU A 145 -10.08 -9.91 8.05
C GLU A 145 -9.29 -10.71 9.12
N HIS A 146 -8.07 -11.14 8.81
CA HIS A 146 -7.27 -11.94 9.73
C HIS A 146 -7.02 -11.17 11.05
N PRO A 147 -7.20 -11.77 12.25
CA PRO A 147 -7.09 -11.07 13.53
C PRO A 147 -5.76 -10.34 13.76
N ASN A 148 -4.66 -10.87 13.21
CA ASN A 148 -3.35 -10.22 13.30
C ASN A 148 -3.27 -8.93 12.47
N VAL A 149 -3.98 -8.84 11.34
CA VAL A 149 -4.05 -7.61 10.53
C VAL A 149 -4.69 -6.52 11.37
N HIS A 150 -5.83 -6.79 12.01
CA HIS A 150 -6.48 -5.80 12.86
C HIS A 150 -5.61 -5.37 14.05
N ARG A 151 -4.93 -6.30 14.72
CA ARG A 151 -4.02 -5.99 15.83
C ARG A 151 -2.86 -5.09 15.39
N LEU A 152 -2.23 -5.41 14.26
CA LEU A 152 -1.14 -4.61 13.70
C LEU A 152 -1.64 -3.27 13.17
N PHE A 153 -2.83 -3.23 12.56
CA PHE A 153 -3.44 -2.00 12.06
C PHE A 153 -3.56 -0.94 13.16
N LEU A 154 -4.05 -1.34 14.34
CA LEU A 154 -4.14 -0.46 15.51
C LEU A 154 -2.78 -0.16 16.14
N ALA A 155 -1.89 -1.16 16.23
CA ALA A 155 -0.59 -0.99 16.87
C ALA A 155 0.34 -0.07 16.05
N ILE A 156 0.40 -0.23 14.74
CA ILE A 156 1.18 0.62 13.84
C ILE A 156 0.64 2.04 13.83
N TYR A 157 -0.70 2.21 13.83
CA TYR A 157 -1.27 3.55 13.94
C TYR A 157 -0.81 4.25 15.21
N LYS A 158 -1.04 3.61 16.37
CA LYS A 158 -0.74 4.15 17.69
C LYS A 158 0.74 4.49 17.88
N ASN A 159 1.64 3.62 17.43
CA ASN A 159 3.07 3.74 17.77
C ASN A 159 3.89 4.43 16.68
N PHE A 160 3.30 4.71 15.51
CA PHE A 160 4.02 5.27 14.38
C PHE A 160 3.20 6.35 13.65
N ILE A 161 2.10 5.98 13.00
CA ILE A 161 1.37 6.89 12.10
C ILE A 161 0.81 8.12 12.83
N GLU A 162 0.25 7.94 14.02
CA GLU A 162 -0.33 9.02 14.82
C GLU A 162 0.69 10.13 15.14
N HIS A 163 1.96 9.76 15.29
CA HIS A 163 3.05 10.68 15.63
C HIS A 163 3.65 11.41 14.43
N LEU A 164 3.28 11.04 13.21
CA LEU A 164 3.75 11.69 11.98
C LEU A 164 2.94 12.94 11.63
N TYR A 165 2.12 13.42 12.57
CA TYR A 165 1.61 14.77 12.54
C TYR A 165 2.78 15.74 12.81
N THR A 166 3.33 16.33 11.74
CA THR A 166 4.39 17.32 11.90
C THR A 166 3.81 18.57 12.56
N LEU A 167 4.24 18.80 13.79
CA LEU A 167 4.67 20.08 14.36
C LEU A 167 4.65 21.29 13.41
N VAL A 168 3.46 21.79 13.05
CA VAL A 168 3.27 23.23 12.82
C VAL A 168 2.51 23.75 14.04
N PRO A 169 3.19 24.17 15.11
CA PRO A 169 2.55 25.07 16.05
C PRO A 169 2.21 26.32 15.24
N TYR A 170 0.93 26.68 15.15
CA TYR A 170 0.47 28.05 14.92
C TYR A 170 1.47 28.95 14.15
N VAL A 171 1.68 28.72 12.85
CA VAL A 171 2.27 29.76 12.00
C VAL A 171 1.12 30.53 11.39
N THR A 172 0.98 31.73 11.93
CA THR A 172 0.13 32.83 11.53
C THR A 172 0.03 33.03 10.02
N SER A 173 -1.21 33.19 9.55
CA SER A 173 -1.66 34.09 8.47
C SER A 173 -0.88 34.12 7.14
N SER A 174 -1.58 33.78 6.05
CA SER A 174 -1.78 34.74 4.95
C SER A 174 -3.08 34.42 4.20
N PRO A 175 -3.89 35.43 3.82
CA PRO A 175 -5.08 35.23 3.01
C PRO A 175 -4.67 34.84 1.59
N VAL A 176 -5.45 33.92 1.01
CA VAL A 176 -5.39 33.60 -0.41
C VAL A 176 -5.75 34.88 -1.19
N VAL A 177 -4.81 35.36 -1.99
CA VAL A 177 -5.06 36.16 -3.21
C VAL A 177 -4.72 35.25 -4.38
#